data_AF-A0A2L2NSF2-F1
#
_entry.id   AF-A0A2L2NSF2-F1
#
_cell.length_a   1.000
_cell.length_b   1.000
_cell.length_c   1.000
_cell.angle_alpha   90.00
_cell.angle_beta   90.00
_cell.angle_gamma   90.00
#
_symmetry.space_group_name_H-M   'P 1'
#
loop_
_entity.id
_entity.type
_entity.pdbx_description
1 polymer ?
#
loop_
_entity_poly.entity_id
_entity_poly.type
_entity_poly.pdbx_seq_one_letter_code
_entity_poly.pdbx_strand_id
1 'polypeptide(L)'
;MSIFTWLNLMLVVLFGTTAQLSLKYGLYISNSNKGESGSLKNLLLSRYFLIWFICYTFMTILWLYVLRTIPLSQAFPVLGLMYAFVPIASHYLLKEEVIFSQWLGISVIITGVILVVH
;
A
#
# COMPACT_ATOMS: atom_id res chain seq x y z
N MET A 1 -10.93 -22.64 3.78
CA MET A 1 -10.30 -21.40 4.31
C MET A 1 -11.39 -20.56 4.94
N SER A 2 -11.20 -20.05 6.16
CA SER A 2 -12.23 -19.20 6.79
C SER A 2 -12.34 -17.87 6.04
N ILE A 3 -13.57 -17.42 5.79
CA ILE A 3 -13.86 -16.12 5.15
C ILE A 3 -13.16 -14.96 5.86
N PHE A 4 -12.98 -15.10 7.18
CA PHE A 4 -12.26 -14.17 8.05
C PHE A 4 -10.80 -13.97 7.63
N THR A 5 -10.09 -14.99 7.14
CA THR A 5 -8.68 -14.81 6.74
C THR A 5 -8.55 -14.03 5.44
N TRP A 6 -9.44 -14.27 4.48
CA TRP A 6 -9.51 -13.49 3.24
C TRP A 6 -9.88 -12.02 3.52
N LEU A 7 -10.78 -11.78 4.48
CA LEU A 7 -11.10 -10.42 4.93
C LEU A 7 -9.88 -9.73 5.57
N ASN A 8 -9.12 -10.44 6.42
CA ASN A 8 -7.89 -9.92 7.01
C ASN A 8 -6.84 -9.59 5.95
N LEU A 9 -6.70 -10.41 4.90
CA LEU A 9 -5.84 -10.12 3.75
C LEU A 9 -6.21 -8.81 3.05
N MET A 10 -7.50 -8.59 2.79
CA MET A 10 -7.97 -7.34 2.18
C MET A 10 -7.71 -6.13 3.09
N LEU A 11 -7.90 -6.27 4.41
CA LEU A 11 -7.54 -5.24 5.38
C LEU A 11 -6.03 -4.94 5.33
N VAL A 12 -5.17 -5.95 5.25
CA VAL A 12 -3.72 -5.78 5.09
C VAL A 12 -3.41 -4.95 3.84
N VAL A 13 -4.02 -5.29 2.70
CA VAL A 13 -3.86 -4.55 1.44
C VAL A 13 -4.23 -3.08 1.60
N LEU A 14 -5.40 -2.79 2.19
CA LEU A 14 -5.90 -1.42 2.41
C LEU A 14 -5.05 -0.62 3.39
N PHE A 15 -4.63 -1.21 4.51
CA PHE A 15 -3.76 -0.52 5.47
C PHE A 15 -2.37 -0.26 4.88
N GLY A 16 -1.82 -1.22 4.13
CA GLY A 16 -0.55 -1.06 3.45
C GLY A 16 -0.59 0.01 2.36
N THR A 17 -1.65 0.08 1.56
CA THR A 17 -1.81 1.14 0.55
C THR A 17 -1.92 2.51 1.22
N THR A 18 -2.76 2.62 2.26
CA THR A 18 -2.96 3.87 3.01
C THR A 18 -1.68 4.36 3.68
N ALA A 19 -0.89 3.44 4.25
CA ALA A 19 0.41 3.76 4.80
C ALA A 19 1.31 4.35 3.70
N GLN A 20 1.53 3.64 2.59
CA GLN A 20 2.41 4.10 1.51
C GLN A 20 1.98 5.46 0.94
N LEU A 21 0.66 5.69 0.79
CA LEU A 21 0.09 6.97 0.36
C LEU A 21 0.35 8.09 1.37
N SER A 22 0.17 7.84 2.67
CA SER A 22 0.40 8.84 3.73
C SER A 22 1.84 9.37 3.70
N LEU A 23 2.81 8.50 3.45
CA LEU A 23 4.23 8.89 3.40
C LEU A 23 4.53 9.73 2.15
N LYS A 24 4.01 9.32 0.98
CA LYS A 24 4.10 10.08 -0.28
C LYS A 24 3.43 11.45 -0.15
N TYR A 25 2.26 11.51 0.48
CA TYR A 25 1.52 12.75 0.71
C TYR A 25 2.22 13.69 1.69
N GLY A 26 2.80 13.15 2.77
CA GLY A 26 3.62 13.92 3.70
C GLY A 26 4.85 14.54 3.04
N LEU A 27 5.49 13.82 2.11
CA LEU A 27 6.59 14.33 1.27
C LEU A 27 6.13 15.46 0.34
N TYR A 28 4.98 15.27 -0.32
CA TYR A 28 4.41 16.27 -1.21
C TYR A 28 4.12 17.59 -0.50
N ILE A 29 3.46 17.56 0.67
CA ILE A 29 3.18 18.76 1.47
C ILE A 29 4.47 19.40 2.00
N SER A 30 5.43 18.59 2.45
CA SER A 30 6.69 19.09 3.00
C SER A 30 7.53 19.82 1.95
N ASN A 31 7.57 19.32 0.70
CA ASN A 31 8.27 19.97 -0.41
C ASN A 31 7.55 21.23 -0.90
N SER A 32 6.21 21.28 -0.84
CA SER A 32 5.45 22.45 -1.26
C SER A 32 5.60 23.66 -0.33
N ASN A 33 5.96 23.45 0.95
CA ASN A 33 5.94 24.49 1.97
C ASN A 33 7.32 25.06 2.34
N LYS A 34 8.42 24.48 1.83
CA LYS A 34 9.77 24.97 2.10
C LYS A 34 10.65 24.86 0.86
N GLY A 35 10.91 26.03 0.26
CA GLY A 35 12.08 26.19 -0.60
C GLY A 35 13.32 25.81 0.19
N GLU A 36 14.10 24.89 -0.37
CA GLU A 36 15.42 24.47 0.08
C GLU A 36 15.47 23.59 1.35
N SER A 37 15.88 22.34 1.13
CA SER A 37 16.52 21.46 2.12
C SER A 37 15.76 21.20 3.43
N GLY A 38 14.52 20.71 3.31
CA GLY A 38 13.67 20.29 4.43
C GLY A 38 13.83 18.84 4.87
N SER A 39 15.07 18.39 5.11
CA SER A 39 15.50 17.30 6.00
C SER A 39 14.53 16.12 6.21
N LEU A 40 14.91 14.92 5.77
CA LEU A 40 14.25 13.63 6.12
C LEU A 40 13.87 13.52 7.62
N LYS A 41 14.59 14.21 8.51
CA LYS A 41 14.28 14.32 9.94
C LYS A 41 12.93 14.99 10.24
N ASN A 42 12.54 16.02 9.49
CA ASN A 42 11.24 16.68 9.65
C ASN A 42 10.08 15.80 9.17
N LEU A 43 10.33 14.93 8.19
CA LEU A 43 9.36 13.91 7.78
C LEU A 43 9.18 12.83 8.83
N LEU A 44 10.28 12.34 9.40
CA LEU A 44 10.26 11.37 10.49
C LEU A 44 9.51 11.90 11.74
N LEU A 45 9.53 13.22 11.96
CA LEU A 45 8.81 13.89 13.05
C LEU A 45 7.41 14.40 12.65
N SER A 46 6.98 14.17 11.41
CA SER A 46 5.71 14.67 10.90
C SER A 46 4.52 13.80 11.35
N ARG A 47 3.35 14.41 11.51
CA ARG A 47 2.07 13.72 11.81
C ARG A 47 1.79 12.60 10.80
N TYR A 48 2.20 12.78 9.54
CA TYR A 48 2.02 11.79 8.47
C TYR A 48 2.88 10.54 8.63
N PHE A 49 4.08 10.66 9.20
CA PHE A 49 4.92 9.52 9.54
C PHE A 49 4.34 8.72 10.69
N LEU A 50 3.73 9.38 11.67
CA LEU A 50 3.04 8.71 12.78
C LEU A 50 1.83 7.91 12.29
N ILE A 51 1.04 8.47 11.37
CA ILE A 51 -0.08 7.76 10.71
C ILE A 51 0.44 6.56 9.92
N TRP A 52 1.51 6.75 9.14
CA TRP A 52 2.19 5.66 8.43
C TRP A 52 2.62 4.56 9.39
N PHE A 53 3.30 4.91 10.48
CA PHE A 53 3.84 3.97 11.46
C PHE A 53 2.74 3.15 12.14
N ILE A 54 1.64 3.78 12.56
CA ILE A 54 0.50 3.08 13.15
C ILE A 54 -0.13 2.14 12.13
N CYS A 55 -0.44 2.62 10.93
CA CYS A 55 -1.06 1.80 9.89
C CYS A 55 -0.16 0.62 9.49
N TYR A 56 1.14 0.86 9.35
CA TYR A 56 2.11 -0.17 8.96
C TYR A 56 2.32 -1.22 10.07
N THR A 57 2.30 -0.79 11.33
CA THR A 57 2.36 -1.70 12.47
C THR A 57 1.13 -2.60 12.53
N PHE A 58 -0.08 -2.02 12.39
CA PHE A 58 -1.32 -2.79 12.33
C PHE A 58 -1.36 -3.74 11.13
N MET A 59 -0.96 -3.26 9.95
CA MET A 59 -0.81 -4.08 8.74
C MET A 59 0.10 -5.28 9.01
N THR A 60 1.26 -5.06 9.63
CA THR A 60 2.25 -6.12 9.90
C THR A 60 1.69 -7.17 10.86
N ILE A 61 0.95 -6.77 11.90
CA ILE A 61 0.32 -7.70 12.84
C ILE A 61 -0.73 -8.56 12.14
N LEU A 62 -1.60 -7.94 11.33
CA LEU A 62 -2.59 -8.65 10.51
C LEU A 62 -1.92 -9.60 9.52
N TRP A 63 -0.81 -9.17 8.90
CA TRP A 63 -0.05 -9.98 7.96
C TRP A 63 0.56 -11.22 8.63
N LEU A 64 1.14 -11.08 9.83
CA LEU A 64 1.64 -12.21 10.61
C LEU A 64 0.54 -13.22 10.94
N TYR A 65 -0.67 -12.74 11.27
CA TYR A 65 -1.82 -13.61 11.51
C TYR A 65 -2.24 -14.37 10.25
N VAL A 66 -2.29 -13.70 9.10
CA VAL A 66 -2.58 -14.31 7.80
C VAL A 66 -1.54 -15.39 7.45
N LEU A 67 -0.25 -15.09 7.61
CA LEU A 67 0.83 -16.04 7.30
C LEU A 67 0.78 -17.32 8.14
N ARG A 68 0.20 -17.27 9.33
CA ARG A 68 0.01 -18.44 10.18
C ARG A 68 -1.12 -19.36 9.68
N THR A 69 -2.04 -18.85 8.86
CA THR A 69 -3.28 -19.55 8.49
C THR A 69 -3.33 -19.98 7.02
N ILE A 70 -2.58 -19.33 6.13
CA ILE A 70 -2.56 -19.62 4.69
C ILE A 70 -1.11 -19.82 4.24
N PRO A 71 -0.80 -20.80 3.36
CA PRO A 71 0.53 -20.93 2.79
C PRO A 71 0.93 -19.66 2.05
N LEU A 72 2.21 -19.30 2.20
CA LEU A 72 2.76 -18.05 1.66
C LEU A 72 2.53 -17.93 0.13
N SER A 73 2.54 -19.04 -0.60
CA SER A 73 2.26 -19.10 -2.05
C SER A 73 0.90 -18.56 -2.47
N GLN A 74 -0.13 -18.64 -1.60
CA GLN A 74 -1.47 -18.12 -1.89
C GLN A 74 -1.68 -16.70 -1.33
N ALA A 75 -1.06 -16.38 -0.19
CA ALA A 75 -1.20 -15.06 0.44
C ALA A 75 -0.40 -13.96 -0.28
N PHE A 76 0.78 -14.29 -0.82
CA PHE A 76 1.66 -13.33 -1.49
C PHE A 76 1.08 -12.72 -2.78
N PRO A 77 0.40 -13.48 -3.66
CA PRO A 77 -0.32 -12.92 -4.81
C PRO A 77 -1.32 -11.85 -4.38
N VAL A 78 -2.09 -12.09 -3.32
CA VAL A 78 -3.07 -11.14 -2.81
C VAL A 78 -2.40 -9.87 -2.29
N LEU A 79 -1.25 -9.99 -1.61
CA LEU A 79 -0.43 -8.81 -1.28
C LEU A 79 0.03 -8.06 -2.54
N GLY A 80 0.34 -8.78 -3.61
CA GLY A 80 0.72 -8.21 -4.90
C GLY A 80 -0.32 -7.24 -5.47
N LEU A 81 -1.61 -7.36 -5.09
CA LEU A 81 -2.63 -6.36 -5.42
C LEU A 81 -2.30 -4.96 -4.90
N MET A 82 -1.48 -4.81 -3.86
CA MET A 82 -0.99 -3.50 -3.44
C MET A 82 -0.29 -2.77 -4.59
N TYR A 83 0.45 -3.46 -5.46
CA TYR A 83 1.09 -2.86 -6.64
C TYR A 83 0.09 -2.33 -7.66
N ALA A 84 -1.15 -2.81 -7.64
CA ALA A 84 -2.26 -2.26 -8.43
C ALA A 84 -2.98 -1.12 -7.69
N PHE A 85 -3.33 -1.34 -6.42
CA PHE A 85 -4.10 -0.38 -5.63
C PHE A 85 -3.33 0.90 -5.30
N VAL A 86 -2.02 0.82 -5.03
CA VAL A 86 -1.21 2.00 -4.67
C VAL A 86 -1.16 3.01 -5.81
N PRO A 87 -0.81 2.66 -7.06
CA PRO A 87 -0.86 3.61 -8.18
C PRO A 87 -2.25 4.16 -8.44
N ILE A 88 -3.30 3.33 -8.38
CA ILE A 88 -4.69 3.77 -8.57
C ILE A 88 -5.06 4.81 -7.50
N ALA A 89 -4.82 4.50 -6.23
CA ALA A 89 -5.11 5.42 -5.14
C ALA A 89 -4.23 6.68 -5.18
N SER A 90 -2.98 6.57 -5.63
CA SER A 90 -2.07 7.70 -5.83
C SER A 90 -2.59 8.63 -6.94
N HIS A 91 -3.08 8.06 -8.04
CA HIS A 91 -3.71 8.83 -9.11
C HIS A 91 -4.91 9.63 -8.61
N TYR A 92 -5.79 9.02 -7.80
CA TYR A 92 -6.97 9.71 -7.27
C TYR A 92 -6.65 10.75 -6.19
N LEU A 93 -5.73 10.44 -5.26
CA LEU A 93 -5.44 11.28 -4.08
C LEU A 93 -4.37 12.33 -4.35
N LEU A 94 -3.27 11.95 -5.01
CA LEU A 94 -2.13 12.81 -5.30
C LEU A 94 -2.17 13.41 -6.71
N LYS A 95 -3.14 13.02 -7.54
CA LYS A 95 -3.27 13.46 -8.95
C LYS A 95 -2.00 13.20 -9.76
N GLU A 96 -1.26 12.15 -9.42
CA GLU A 96 -0.07 11.73 -10.19
C GLU A 96 -0.50 11.22 -11.56
N GLU A 97 0.16 11.65 -12.63
CA GLU A 97 -0.13 11.13 -13.97
C GLU A 97 0.32 9.67 -14.09
N VAL A 98 -0.64 8.78 -14.33
CA VAL A 98 -0.40 7.36 -14.58
C VAL A 98 -0.40 7.13 -16.09
N ILE A 99 0.74 6.72 -16.62
CA ILE A 99 0.93 6.51 -18.06
C ILE A 99 0.15 5.27 -18.50
N PHE A 100 -0.32 5.22 -19.75
CA PHE A 100 -1.10 4.08 -20.28
C PHE A 100 -0.41 2.72 -20.10
N SER A 101 0.93 2.66 -20.23
CA SER A 101 1.71 1.43 -19.98
C SER A 101 1.58 0.92 -18.54
N GLN A 102 1.47 1.82 -17.55
CA GLN A 102 1.27 1.44 -16.15
C GLN A 102 -0.12 0.84 -15.94
N TRP A 103 -1.16 1.37 -16.60
CA TRP A 103 -2.50 0.78 -16.58
C TRP A 103 -2.54 -0.64 -17.16
N LEU A 104 -1.81 -0.88 -18.25
CA LEU A 104 -1.65 -2.24 -18.78
C LEU A 104 -0.93 -3.16 -17.78
N GLY A 105 0.16 -2.70 -17.17
CA GLY A 105 0.86 -3.45 -16.12
C GLY A 105 -0.04 -3.79 -14.93
N ILE A 106 -0.85 -2.83 -14.47
CA ILE A 106 -1.83 -3.03 -13.39
C ILE A 106 -2.85 -4.12 -13.77
N SER A 107 -3.36 -4.11 -15.00
CA SER A 107 -4.27 -5.15 -15.49
C SER A 107 -3.62 -6.54 -15.49
N VAL A 108 -2.35 -6.64 -15.90
CA VAL A 108 -1.58 -7.89 -15.87
C VAL A 108 -1.38 -8.39 -14.44
N ILE A 109 -1.07 -7.50 -13.49
CA ILE A 109 -0.94 -7.87 -12.07
C ILE A 109 -2.26 -8.42 -11.54
N ILE A 110 -3.37 -7.71 -11.74
CA ILE A 110 -4.70 -8.16 -11.29
C ILE A 110 -5.03 -9.54 -11.87
N THR A 111 -4.81 -9.72 -13.17
CA THR A 111 -5.05 -11.01 -13.85
C THR A 111 -4.17 -12.11 -13.29
N GLY A 112 -2.89 -11.83 -13.05
CA GLY A 112 -1.95 -12.77 -12.44
C GLY A 112 -2.38 -13.19 -11.04
N VAL A 113 -2.90 -12.28 -10.22
CA VAL A 113 -3.39 -12.61 -8.89
C VAL A 113 -4.63 -13.50 -8.96
N ILE A 114 -5.58 -13.20 -9.86
CA ILE A 114 -6.78 -14.03 -10.06
C ILE A 114 -6.37 -15.46 -10.46
N LEU A 115 -5.38 -15.61 -11.34
CA LEU A 115 -4.91 -16.92 -11.79
C LEU A 115 -4.23 -17.75 -10.70
N VAL A 116 -3.56 -17.13 -9.72
CA VAL A 116 -2.92 -17.88 -8.61
C VAL A 116 -3.91 -18.20 -7.49
N VAL A 117 -4.93 -17.37 -7.31
CA VAL A 117 -5.96 -17.56 -6.28
C VAL A 117 -7.00 -18.60 -6.70
N HIS A 118 -7.24 -18.76 -8.00
CA HIS A 118 -8.16 -19.74 -8.57
C HIS A 118 -7.56 -21.16 -8.57
#